data_AF-A0A3B9KHL4-F1
#
_entry.id   AF-A0A3B9KHL4-F1
#
_cell.length_a   1.000
_cell.length_b   1.000
_cell.length_c   1.000
_cell.angle_alpha   90.00
_cell.angle_beta   90.00
_cell.angle_gamma   90.00
#
_symmetry.space_group_name_H-M   'P 1'
#
loop_
_entity.id
_entity.type
_entity.pdbx_description
1 polymer ?
#
loop_
_entity_poly.entity_id
_entity_poly.type
_entity_poly.pdbx_seq_one_letter_code
_entity_poly.pdbx_strand_id
1 'polypeptide(L)'
;MTEYLISILTEGAIFGIMALGLNVIWGWSGDFDLAYYGYVALGAYMTLVLTIGRQPPPAEYILGLQLPYLVALLGAVVSSALMGLIVGLIALQHLRGIYFSIVTLGAVYVLYVLAGQYVPLFDGYNGLSGLINPMGDALGLDFQSYQYFFLGFCVFIFILVFIFMARVSGSR
;
A
#
# COMPACT_ATOMS: atom_id res chain seq x y z
N MET A 1 -11.46 -4.27 -25.40
CA MET A 1 -12.21 -3.08 -24.95
C MET A 1 -12.69 -3.22 -23.51
N THR A 2 -13.38 -4.30 -23.15
CA THR A 2 -13.85 -4.54 -21.77
C THR A 2 -12.72 -4.67 -20.75
N GLU A 3 -11.68 -5.45 -21.04
CA GLU A 3 -10.52 -5.62 -20.15
C GLU A 3 -9.80 -4.28 -19.86
N TYR A 4 -9.69 -3.42 -20.88
CA TYR A 4 -9.13 -2.07 -20.74
C TYR A 4 -9.97 -1.17 -19.82
N LEU A 5 -11.30 -1.24 -19.93
CA LEU A 5 -12.18 -0.51 -19.02
C LEU A 5 -12.06 -1.05 -17.58
N ILE A 6 -11.91 -2.36 -17.41
CA ILE A 6 -11.73 -2.99 -16.10
C ILE A 6 -10.41 -2.53 -15.46
N SER A 7 -9.31 -2.49 -16.20
CA SER A 7 -8.03 -2.02 -15.65
C SER A 7 -8.11 -0.55 -15.23
N ILE A 8 -8.70 0.33 -16.05
CA ILE A 8 -8.87 1.74 -15.71
C ILE A 8 -9.74 1.93 -14.48
N LEU A 9 -10.85 1.20 -14.37
CA LEU A 9 -11.75 1.30 -13.23
C LEU A 9 -11.10 0.78 -11.95
N THR A 10 -10.28 -0.28 -12.06
CA THR A 10 -9.53 -0.83 -10.94
C THR A 10 -8.49 0.17 -10.44
N GLU A 11 -7.70 0.73 -11.35
CA GLU A 11 -6.71 1.77 -11.02
C GLU A 11 -7.38 3.03 -10.45
N GLY A 12 -8.52 3.43 -11.03
CA GLY A 12 -9.34 4.53 -10.51
C GLY A 12 -9.85 4.28 -9.09
N ALA A 13 -10.27 3.04 -8.76
CA ALA A 13 -10.67 2.68 -7.41
C ALA A 13 -9.47 2.76 -6.43
N ILE A 14 -8.30 2.27 -6.83
CA ILE A 14 -7.07 2.33 -6.02
C ILE A 14 -6.68 3.79 -5.77
N PHE A 15 -6.61 4.62 -6.81
CA PHE A 15 -6.31 6.04 -6.66
C PHE A 15 -7.39 6.78 -5.87
N GLY A 16 -8.66 6.37 -5.97
CA GLY A 16 -9.74 6.87 -5.14
C GLY A 16 -9.48 6.62 -3.65
N ILE A 17 -9.07 5.41 -3.28
CA ILE A 17 -8.66 5.08 -1.90
C ILE A 17 -7.46 5.94 -1.49
N MET A 18 -6.48 6.10 -2.37
CA MET A 18 -5.30 6.93 -2.09
C MET A 18 -5.66 8.40 -1.88
N ALA A 19 -6.59 8.95 -2.68
CA ALA A 19 -7.07 10.32 -2.53
C ALA A 19 -7.84 10.52 -1.22
N LEU A 20 -8.66 9.55 -0.83
CA LEU A 20 -9.35 9.55 0.45
C LEU A 20 -8.37 9.54 1.64
N GLY A 21 -7.34 8.70 1.60
CA GLY A 21 -6.30 8.69 2.64
C GLY A 21 -5.55 10.03 2.73
N LEU A 22 -5.22 10.64 1.58
CA LEU A 22 -4.60 11.97 1.55
C LEU A 22 -5.53 13.06 2.11
N ASN A 23 -6.85 12.95 1.86
CA ASN A 23 -7.85 13.86 2.41
C ASN A 23 -7.91 13.80 3.94
N VAL A 24 -7.76 12.63 4.55
CA VAL A 24 -7.67 12.52 6.02
C VAL A 24 -6.48 13.31 6.55
N ILE A 25 -5.31 13.12 5.94
CA ILE A 25 -4.07 13.74 6.42
C ILE A 25 -4.16 15.25 6.24
N TRP A 26 -4.31 15.71 5.00
CA TRP A 26 -4.25 17.14 4.70
C TRP A 26 -5.53 17.86 5.09
N GLY A 27 -6.69 17.26 4.85
CA GLY A 27 -8.00 17.89 5.09
C GLY A 27 -8.38 17.97 6.57
N TRP A 28 -8.07 16.95 7.38
CA TRP A 28 -8.46 16.97 8.80
C TRP A 28 -7.34 17.41 9.74
N SER A 29 -6.08 17.09 9.43
CA SER A 29 -4.95 17.47 10.29
C SER A 29 -4.40 18.85 9.92
N GLY A 30 -4.55 19.29 8.67
CA GLY A 30 -4.07 20.58 8.18
C GLY A 30 -2.57 20.61 7.80
N ASP A 31 -1.81 19.59 8.17
CA ASP A 31 -0.41 19.41 7.78
C ASP A 31 -0.32 18.52 6.53
N PHE A 32 0.61 18.86 5.63
CA PHE A 32 0.80 18.14 4.36
C PHE A 32 1.96 17.13 4.49
N ASP A 33 1.63 15.84 4.58
CA ASP A 33 2.61 14.75 4.66
C ASP A 33 3.01 14.27 3.26
N LEU A 34 4.27 14.51 2.88
CA LEU A 34 4.81 14.06 1.59
C LEU A 34 5.27 12.59 1.61
N ALA A 35 5.42 11.98 2.79
CA ALA A 35 5.77 10.57 2.93
C ALA A 35 4.60 9.63 2.66
N TYR A 36 3.39 10.16 2.43
CA TYR A 36 2.19 9.40 2.15
C TYR A 36 2.39 8.29 1.10
N TYR A 37 2.99 8.63 -0.05
CA TYR A 37 3.25 7.67 -1.11
C TYR A 37 4.25 6.57 -0.70
N GLY A 38 5.18 6.88 0.21
CA GLY A 38 6.09 5.89 0.78
C GLY A 38 5.39 4.85 1.64
N TYR A 39 4.39 5.26 2.44
CA TYR A 39 3.64 4.31 3.26
C TYR A 39 2.77 3.40 2.39
N VAL A 40 2.23 3.92 1.29
CA VAL A 40 1.49 3.13 0.30
C VAL A 40 2.43 2.15 -0.41
N ALA A 41 3.59 2.62 -0.85
CA ALA A 41 4.61 1.75 -1.45
C ALA A 41 5.04 0.64 -0.48
N LEU A 42 5.36 0.99 0.77
CA LEU A 42 5.74 0.03 1.81
C LEU A 42 4.64 -1.01 2.03
N GLY A 43 3.37 -0.61 2.04
CA GLY A 43 2.25 -1.54 2.13
C GLY A 43 2.23 -2.51 0.95
N ALA A 44 2.35 -2.02 -0.28
CA ALA A 44 2.40 -2.84 -1.48
C ALA A 44 3.58 -3.84 -1.44
N TYR A 45 4.79 -3.37 -1.15
CA TYR A 45 5.96 -4.23 -1.02
C TYR A 45 5.78 -5.29 0.07
N MET A 46 5.27 -4.92 1.25
CA MET A 46 5.02 -5.87 2.34
C MET A 46 3.95 -6.90 1.95
N THR A 47 2.89 -6.52 1.24
CA THR A 47 1.92 -7.52 0.73
C THR A 47 2.56 -8.51 -0.24
N LEU A 48 3.50 -8.08 -1.07
CA LEU A 48 4.17 -8.94 -2.03
C LEU A 48 5.17 -9.88 -1.35
N VAL A 49 6.03 -9.37 -0.46
CA VAL A 49 7.00 -10.20 0.28
C VAL A 49 6.31 -11.29 1.11
N LEU A 50 5.16 -10.96 1.72
CA LEU A 50 4.37 -11.89 2.54
C LEU A 50 3.47 -12.85 1.74
N THR A 51 3.31 -12.67 0.44
CA THR A 51 2.50 -13.57 -0.41
C THR A 51 3.35 -14.47 -1.28
N ILE A 52 4.37 -13.92 -1.94
CA ILE A 52 5.19 -14.65 -2.93
C ILE A 52 5.96 -15.81 -2.30
N GLY A 53 6.37 -15.66 -1.03
CA GLY A 53 7.20 -16.64 -0.35
C GLY A 53 8.63 -16.69 -0.89
N ARG A 54 9.57 -17.27 -0.14
CA ARG A 54 10.99 -17.34 -0.54
C ARG A 54 11.17 -17.87 -1.98
N GLN A 55 11.59 -17.00 -2.89
CA GLN A 55 11.91 -17.40 -4.26
C GLN A 55 13.22 -18.20 -4.33
N PRO A 56 13.38 -19.10 -5.32
CA PRO A 56 14.67 -19.65 -5.64
C PRO A 56 15.64 -18.53 -6.08
N PRO A 57 16.96 -18.70 -5.86
CA PRO A 57 17.97 -17.71 -6.21
C PRO A 57 17.82 -17.26 -7.68
N PRO A 58 17.91 -15.94 -7.98
CA PRO A 58 18.75 -14.95 -7.31
C PRO A 58 18.06 -13.99 -6.32
N ALA A 59 16.73 -14.06 -6.14
CA ALA A 59 16.00 -13.13 -5.29
C ALA A 59 16.00 -13.61 -3.83
N GLU A 60 16.64 -12.86 -2.93
CA GLU A 60 16.67 -13.16 -1.49
C GLU A 60 15.86 -12.14 -0.70
N TYR A 61 14.75 -12.57 -0.09
CA TYR A 61 13.99 -11.74 0.84
C TYR A 61 13.71 -12.49 2.16
N ILE A 62 14.04 -11.83 3.27
CA ILE A 62 14.06 -12.42 4.63
C ILE A 62 12.67 -12.82 5.13
N LEU A 63 11.64 -12.04 4.79
CA LEU A 63 10.28 -12.19 5.31
C LEU A 63 9.39 -13.12 4.47
N GLY A 64 9.95 -13.80 3.46
CA GLY A 64 9.26 -14.62 2.45
C GLY A 64 8.40 -15.77 2.97
N LEU A 65 7.34 -15.46 3.70
CA LEU A 65 6.30 -16.37 4.18
C LEU A 65 5.26 -16.52 3.06
N GLN A 66 4.79 -17.75 2.80
CA GLN A 66 3.68 -18.00 1.86
C GLN A 66 2.36 -17.86 2.60
N LEU A 67 2.03 -16.65 3.05
CA LEU A 67 0.79 -16.42 3.80
C LEU A 67 -0.39 -16.22 2.84
N PRO A 68 -1.61 -16.61 3.25
CA PRO A 68 -2.80 -16.28 2.50
C PRO A 68 -2.94 -14.76 2.37
N TYR A 69 -3.41 -14.30 1.21
CA TYR A 69 -3.44 -12.89 0.85
C TYR A 69 -4.05 -11.97 1.93
N LEU A 70 -5.14 -12.39 2.58
CA LEU A 70 -5.78 -11.59 3.62
C LEU A 70 -4.88 -11.38 4.85
N VAL A 71 -4.09 -12.39 5.23
CA VAL A 71 -3.15 -12.28 6.35
C VAL A 71 -1.96 -11.40 5.96
N ALA A 72 -1.47 -11.55 4.73
CA ALA A 72 -0.43 -10.68 4.20
C ALA A 72 -0.90 -9.20 4.11
N LEU A 73 -2.15 -8.96 3.70
CA LEU A 73 -2.77 -7.64 3.66
C LEU A 73 -2.83 -7.01 5.06
N LEU A 74 -3.27 -7.77 6.07
CA LEU A 74 -3.28 -7.29 7.46
C LEU A 74 -1.86 -6.98 7.96
N GLY A 75 -0.88 -7.84 7.64
CA GLY A 75 0.52 -7.59 7.95
C GLY A 75 1.05 -6.30 7.32
N ALA A 76 0.69 -6.06 6.05
CA ALA A 76 1.04 -4.83 5.35
C ALA A 76 0.40 -3.59 5.99
N VAL A 77 -0.89 -3.64 6.32
CA VAL A 77 -1.58 -2.54 7.03
C VAL A 77 -0.90 -2.22 8.35
N VAL A 78 -0.55 -3.24 9.14
CA VAL A 78 0.18 -3.05 10.41
C VAL A 78 1.55 -2.43 10.17
N SER A 79 2.30 -2.90 9.17
CA SER A 79 3.63 -2.34 8.87
C SER A 79 3.58 -0.88 8.41
N SER A 80 2.63 -0.52 7.53
CA SER A 80 2.44 0.86 7.09
C SER A 80 1.96 1.77 8.24
N ALA A 81 1.08 1.27 9.11
CA ALA A 81 0.64 2.00 10.30
C ALA A 81 1.80 2.22 11.28
N LEU A 82 2.64 1.22 11.51
CA LEU A 82 3.82 1.35 12.36
C LEU A 82 4.82 2.35 11.78
N MET A 83 5.08 2.29 10.46
CA MET A 83 5.98 3.25 9.81
C MET A 83 5.42 4.68 9.88
N GLY A 84 4.12 4.85 9.61
CA GLY A 84 3.45 6.14 9.75
C GLY A 84 3.47 6.66 11.20
N LEU A 85 3.35 5.77 12.19
CA LEU A 85 3.48 6.13 13.60
C LEU A 85 4.90 6.57 13.94
N ILE A 86 5.92 5.84 13.49
CA ILE A 86 7.34 6.19 13.74
C ILE A 86 7.66 7.55 13.12
N VAL A 87 7.33 7.75 11.84
CA VAL A 87 7.60 9.02 11.15
C VAL A 87 6.76 10.15 11.76
N GLY A 88 5.49 9.90 12.05
CA GLY A 88 4.59 10.85 12.70
C GLY A 88 5.10 11.27 14.08
N LEU A 89 5.57 10.33 14.90
CA LEU A 89 6.10 10.62 16.23
C LEU A 89 7.38 11.45 16.17
N ILE A 90 8.26 11.19 15.20
CA ILE A 90 9.49 11.98 14.99
C ILE A 90 9.16 13.38 14.45
N ALA A 91 8.24 13.49 13.49
CA ALA A 91 7.99 14.73 12.75
C ALA A 91 6.98 15.67 13.46
N LEU A 92 5.91 15.15 14.06
CA LEU A 92 4.84 15.96 14.68
C LEU A 92 5.26 16.62 16.00
N GLN A 93 6.30 16.10 16.68
CA GLN A 93 6.70 16.62 17.99
C GLN A 93 7.24 18.06 17.93
N HIS A 94 7.86 18.48 16.83
CA HIS A 94 8.62 19.74 16.80
C HIS A 94 8.36 20.64 15.59
N LEU A 95 7.58 20.19 14.60
CA LEU A 95 7.45 20.86 13.30
C LEU A 95 5.97 21.00 12.91
N ARG A 96 5.64 22.09 12.21
CA ARG A 96 4.30 22.36 11.67
C ARG A 96 4.39 22.97 10.28
N GLY A 97 3.35 22.77 9.47
CA GLY A 97 3.26 23.34 8.13
C GLY A 97 4.41 22.89 7.23
N ILE A 98 5.09 23.85 6.59
CA ILE A 98 6.10 23.55 5.55
C ILE A 98 7.29 22.75 6.10
N TYR A 99 7.71 22.99 7.34
CA TYR A 99 8.82 22.25 7.93
C TYR A 99 8.50 20.77 8.15
N PHE A 100 7.25 20.45 8.48
CA PHE A 100 6.78 19.08 8.59
C PHE A 100 6.81 18.38 7.22
N SER A 101 6.37 19.06 6.16
CA SER A 101 6.40 18.53 4.79
C SER A 101 7.82 18.25 4.28
N ILE A 102 8.79 19.14 4.56
CA ILE A 102 10.18 18.95 4.13
C ILE A 102 10.81 17.72 4.83
N VAL A 103 10.54 17.55 6.13
CA VAL A 103 11.10 16.42 6.89
C VAL A 103 10.48 15.09 6.46
N THR A 104 9.17 15.05 6.19
CA THR A 104 8.52 13.85 5.67
C THR A 104 9.00 13.49 4.26
N LEU A 105 9.31 14.48 3.41
CA LEU A 105 9.99 14.24 2.14
C LEU A 105 11.39 13.60 2.34
N GLY A 106 12.13 14.02 3.36
CA GLY A 106 13.37 13.35 3.75
C GLY A 106 13.15 11.89 4.15
N ALA A 107 12.13 11.62 4.97
CA ALA A 107 11.79 10.27 5.42
C ALA A 107 11.40 9.35 4.26
N VAL A 108 10.63 9.84 3.27
CA VAL A 108 10.25 9.04 2.10
C VAL A 108 11.44 8.73 1.21
N TYR A 109 12.40 9.66 1.11
CA TYR A 109 13.62 9.43 0.36
C TYR A 109 14.49 8.34 1.01
N VAL A 110 14.58 8.33 2.34
CA VAL A 110 15.27 7.25 3.07
C VAL A 110 14.57 5.91 2.82
N LEU A 111 13.23 5.86 2.89
CA LEU A 111 12.47 4.65 2.56
C LEU A 111 12.74 4.18 1.12
N TYR A 112 12.77 5.09 0.15
CA TYR A 112 13.06 4.79 -1.24
C TYR A 112 14.47 4.20 -1.42
N VAL A 113 15.49 4.82 -0.81
CA VAL A 113 16.88 4.32 -0.88
C VAL A 113 17.01 2.98 -0.18
N LEU A 114 16.36 2.78 0.97
CA LEU A 114 16.35 1.49 1.66
C LEU A 114 15.71 0.41 0.78
N ALA A 115 14.57 0.72 0.14
CA ALA A 115 13.91 -0.22 -0.74
C ALA A 115 14.76 -0.60 -1.97
N GLY A 116 15.44 0.37 -2.58
CA GLY A 116 16.27 0.13 -3.77
C GLY A 116 17.65 -0.46 -3.49
N GLN A 117 18.27 -0.13 -2.36
CA GLN A 117 19.65 -0.54 -2.06
C GLN A 117 19.74 -1.79 -1.20
N TYR A 118 18.75 -2.02 -0.33
CA TYR A 118 18.80 -3.11 0.64
C TYR A 118 18.17 -4.38 0.05
N VAL A 119 18.99 -5.10 -0.74
CA VAL A 119 18.64 -6.36 -1.42
C VAL A 119 17.95 -7.38 -0.51
N PRO A 120 18.39 -7.64 0.73
CA PRO A 120 17.80 -8.71 1.56
C PRO A 120 16.32 -8.52 1.95
N LEU A 121 15.74 -7.34 1.69
CA LEU A 121 14.37 -7.01 2.10
C LEU A 121 13.40 -6.94 0.92
N PHE A 122 13.81 -6.35 -0.20
CA PHE A 122 12.95 -6.16 -1.39
C PHE A 122 13.62 -6.49 -2.73
N ASP A 123 14.74 -7.20 -2.71
CA ASP A 123 15.58 -7.50 -3.89
C ASP A 123 16.18 -6.25 -4.56
N GLY A 124 16.17 -5.11 -3.86
CA GLY A 124 16.75 -3.85 -4.30
C GLY A 124 16.08 -3.28 -5.55
N TYR A 125 16.88 -2.73 -6.48
CA TYR A 125 16.38 -2.15 -7.73
C TYR A 125 15.74 -3.16 -8.70
N ASN A 126 15.95 -4.47 -8.51
CA ASN A 126 15.29 -5.50 -9.31
C ASN A 126 13.80 -5.60 -8.98
N GLY A 127 13.42 -5.22 -7.75
CA GLY A 127 12.07 -5.33 -7.25
C GLY A 127 11.61 -6.78 -7.06
N LEU A 128 10.38 -6.93 -6.57
CA LEU A 128 9.80 -8.25 -6.33
C LEU A 128 9.18 -8.78 -7.62
N SER A 129 9.61 -9.98 -8.03
CA SER A 129 9.08 -10.68 -9.20
C SER A 129 8.28 -11.91 -8.75
N GLY A 130 7.42 -12.45 -9.62
CA GLY A 130 6.59 -13.62 -9.29
C GLY A 130 5.28 -13.25 -8.61
N LEU A 131 4.52 -12.32 -9.21
CA LEU A 131 3.16 -12.02 -8.75
C LEU A 131 2.32 -13.30 -8.73
N ILE A 132 1.91 -13.70 -7.54
CA ILE A 132 0.86 -14.70 -7.34
C ILE A 132 -0.47 -13.97 -7.51
N ASN A 133 -1.46 -14.58 -8.16
CA ASN A 133 -2.82 -14.04 -8.22
C ASN A 133 -3.48 -14.24 -6.84
N PRO A 134 -3.56 -13.21 -5.97
CA PRO A 134 -4.11 -13.38 -4.64
C PRO A 134 -5.55 -13.91 -4.72
N MET A 135 -5.83 -15.03 -4.06
CA MET A 135 -7.12 -15.71 -4.06
C MET A 135 -7.55 -16.31 -5.42
N GLY A 136 -6.81 -16.10 -6.52
CA GLY A 136 -7.10 -16.70 -7.82
C GLY A 136 -6.90 -18.22 -7.82
N ASP A 137 -5.74 -18.67 -7.32
CA ASP A 137 -5.43 -20.11 -7.21
C ASP A 137 -6.31 -20.83 -6.17
N ALA A 138 -6.68 -20.13 -5.10
CA ALA A 138 -7.56 -20.68 -4.05
C ALA A 138 -9.03 -20.81 -4.49
N LEU A 139 -9.48 -19.98 -5.44
CA LEU A 139 -10.84 -19.99 -5.98
C LEU A 139 -10.96 -20.70 -7.34
N GLY A 140 -9.83 -21.15 -7.92
CA GLY A 140 -9.79 -21.84 -9.21
C GLY A 140 -10.33 -20.99 -10.37
N LEU A 141 -10.15 -19.67 -10.30
CA LEU A 141 -10.71 -18.73 -11.28
C LEU A 141 -9.82 -18.64 -12.51
N ASP A 142 -10.46 -18.63 -13.68
CA ASP A 142 -9.78 -18.32 -14.94
C ASP A 142 -9.33 -16.85 -14.99
N PHE A 143 -8.31 -16.53 -15.80
CA PHE A 143 -7.67 -15.21 -15.85
C PHE A 143 -8.70 -14.09 -16.12
N GLN A 144 -9.66 -14.35 -17.00
CA GLN A 144 -10.70 -13.37 -17.33
C GLN A 144 -11.68 -13.15 -16.16
N SER A 145 -12.10 -14.22 -15.48
CA SER A 145 -12.98 -14.12 -14.30
C SER A 145 -12.30 -13.44 -13.11
N TYR A 146 -10.99 -13.64 -12.95
CA TYR A 146 -10.20 -13.01 -11.91
C TYR A 146 -10.18 -11.48 -12.02
N GLN A 147 -10.09 -10.93 -13.23
CA GLN A 147 -10.12 -9.47 -13.45
C GLN A 147 -11.41 -8.84 -12.93
N TYR A 148 -12.57 -9.48 -13.16
CA TYR A 148 -13.85 -9.02 -12.64
C TYR A 148 -13.94 -9.13 -11.12
N PHE A 149 -13.44 -10.23 -10.55
CA PHE A 149 -13.40 -10.42 -9.10
C PHE A 149 -12.53 -9.34 -8.42
N PHE A 150 -11.33 -9.09 -8.95
CA PHE A 150 -10.40 -8.11 -8.41
C PHE A 150 -10.96 -6.69 -8.50
N LEU A 151 -11.58 -6.32 -9.64
CA LEU A 151 -12.30 -5.05 -9.77
C LEU A 151 -13.39 -4.92 -8.69
N GLY A 152 -14.24 -5.95 -8.54
CA GLY A 152 -15.29 -5.97 -7.54
C GLY A 152 -14.75 -5.80 -6.13
N PHE A 153 -13.63 -6.46 -5.82
CA PHE A 153 -12.92 -6.33 -4.54
C PHE A 153 -12.38 -4.92 -4.30
N CYS A 154 -11.71 -4.32 -5.27
CA CYS A 154 -11.19 -2.95 -5.17
C CYS A 154 -12.31 -1.92 -5.00
N VAL A 155 -13.39 -2.03 -5.77
CA VAL A 155 -14.56 -1.15 -5.67
C VAL A 155 -15.26 -1.34 -4.31
N PHE A 156 -15.38 -2.58 -3.84
CA PHE A 156 -15.93 -2.87 -2.52
C PHE A 156 -15.12 -2.21 -1.41
N ILE A 157 -13.79 -2.33 -1.42
CA ILE A 157 -12.91 -1.66 -0.44
C ILE A 157 -13.05 -0.15 -0.56
N PHE A 158 -13.05 0.41 -1.77
CA PHE A 158 -13.22 1.84 -1.98
C PHE A 158 -14.52 2.37 -1.37
N ILE A 159 -15.65 1.68 -1.62
CA ILE A 159 -16.95 2.04 -1.04
C ILE A 159 -16.93 1.91 0.49
N LEU A 160 -16.31 0.85 1.02
CA LEU A 160 -16.19 0.65 2.47
C LEU A 160 -15.41 1.81 3.11
N VAL A 161 -14.24 2.15 2.57
CA VAL A 161 -13.41 3.26 3.05
C VAL A 161 -14.16 4.59 2.92
N PHE A 162 -14.86 4.82 1.81
CA PHE A 162 -15.68 6.01 1.61
C PHE A 162 -16.80 6.12 2.66
N ILE A 163 -17.56 5.06 2.91
CA ILE A 163 -18.63 5.05 3.93
C ILE A 163 -18.04 5.27 5.31
N PHE A 164 -16.92 4.63 5.63
CA PHE A 164 -16.23 4.82 6.90
C PHE A 164 -15.83 6.28 7.10
N MET A 165 -15.22 6.90 6.09
CA MET A 165 -14.84 8.32 6.15
C MET A 165 -16.06 9.24 6.21
N ALA A 166 -17.13 8.95 5.46
CA ALA A 166 -18.37 9.73 5.50
C ALA A 166 -19.02 9.68 6.89
N ARG A 167 -19.01 8.50 7.55
CA ARG A 167 -19.47 8.33 8.94
C ARG A 167 -18.65 9.15 9.93
N VAL A 168 -17.32 9.10 9.82
CA VAL A 168 -16.43 9.83 10.73
C VAL A 168 -16.56 11.33 10.54
N SER A 169 -16.69 11.80 9.30
CA SER A 169 -16.91 13.22 8.98
C SER A 169 -18.25 13.72 9.52
N GLY A 170 -19.33 12.96 9.33
CA GLY A 170 -20.67 13.34 9.82
C GLY A 170 -20.88 13.20 11.33
N SER A 171 -19.91 12.63 12.06
CA SER A 171 -19.93 12.53 13.52
C SER A 171 -19.29 13.74 14.23
N ARG A 172 -18.73 14.70 13.47
CA ARG A 172 -18.18 15.97 13.99
C ARG A 172 -19.18 17.10 13.77
#